data_AF-A0A2N2VJZ9-F1
#
_entry.id   AF-A0A2N2VJZ9-F1
#
_cell.length_a   1.000
_cell.length_b   1.000
_cell.length_c   1.000
_cell.angle_alpha   90.00
_cell.angle_beta   90.00
_cell.angle_gamma   90.00
#
_symmetry.space_group_name_H-M   'P 1'
#
loop_
_entity.id
_entity.type
_entity.pdbx_description
1 polymer ?
#
loop_
_entity_poly.entity_id
_entity_poly.type
_entity_poly.pdbx_seq_one_letter_code
_entity_poly.pdbx_strand_id
1 'polypeptide(L)'
;MTKMMMFYVPEDKDLLAAYGELSLRHEHLTHILRMTIKTLARLEVSEALDATANDTTAHLRDRIKKLARQRLGEGETLLKLQAILERCKRATEKRNDLIHSIWGKELDGETFRQRKDHCWQALPTVEELQILGEEIRVLTVSLNEARLTGFLAEELAKRSHPQ
;
A
#
# COMPACT_ATOMS: atom_id res chain seq x y z
N MET A 1 2.12 -6.11 -38.85
CA MET A 1 2.11 -4.64 -38.97
C MET A 1 2.45 -4.05 -37.62
N THR A 2 3.47 -3.21 -37.53
CA THR A 2 3.82 -2.51 -36.29
C THR A 2 2.78 -1.40 -36.08
N LYS A 3 1.89 -1.55 -35.11
CA LYS A 3 0.95 -0.49 -34.75
C LYS A 3 1.76 0.71 -34.25
N MET A 4 1.58 1.87 -34.87
CA MET A 4 2.15 3.11 -34.34
C MET A 4 1.39 3.48 -33.07
N MET A 5 2.14 3.59 -31.98
CA MET A 5 1.62 3.83 -30.64
C MET A 5 2.17 5.13 -30.11
N MET A 6 1.31 5.94 -29.51
CA MET A 6 1.70 7.16 -28.84
C MET A 6 1.44 7.03 -27.35
N PHE A 7 2.30 7.63 -26.53
CA PHE A 7 2.03 7.77 -25.09
C PHE A 7 0.77 8.61 -24.90
N TYR A 8 -0.07 8.18 -23.98
CA TYR A 8 -1.38 8.76 -23.77
C TYR A 8 -1.60 9.08 -22.30
N VAL A 9 -2.11 10.28 -22.03
CA VAL A 9 -2.64 10.71 -20.74
C VAL A 9 -4.14 10.93 -20.92
N PRO A 10 -5.00 10.37 -20.07
CA PRO A 10 -6.45 10.51 -20.24
C PRO A 10 -6.89 11.95 -20.02
N GLU A 11 -7.86 12.41 -20.82
CA GLU A 11 -8.53 13.71 -20.63
C GLU A 11 -9.72 13.63 -19.66
N ASP A 12 -10.19 12.41 -19.37
CA ASP A 12 -11.28 12.15 -18.44
C ASP A 12 -10.88 12.60 -17.02
N LYS A 13 -11.56 13.65 -16.56
CA LYS A 13 -11.31 14.26 -15.25
C LYS A 13 -11.68 13.35 -14.09
N ASP A 14 -12.71 12.53 -14.23
CA ASP A 14 -13.15 11.63 -13.17
C ASP A 14 -12.17 10.47 -13.02
N LEU A 15 -11.65 9.96 -14.15
CA LEU A 15 -10.58 8.97 -14.17
C LEU A 15 -9.30 9.51 -13.51
N LEU A 16 -8.88 10.72 -13.88
CA LEU A 16 -7.71 11.38 -13.28
C LEU A 16 -7.90 11.63 -11.77
N ALA A 17 -9.09 12.06 -11.35
CA ALA A 17 -9.41 12.29 -9.94
C ALA A 17 -9.32 10.98 -9.13
N ALA A 18 -9.90 9.89 -9.64
CA ALA A 18 -9.82 8.57 -9.00
C ALA A 18 -8.37 8.07 -8.89
N TYR A 19 -7.54 8.34 -9.90
CA TYR A 19 -6.10 8.06 -9.89
C TYR A 19 -5.34 8.84 -8.80
N GLY A 20 -5.64 10.14 -8.69
CA GLY A 20 -5.05 11.01 -7.68
C GLY A 20 -5.44 10.56 -6.27
N GLU A 21 -6.71 10.26 -6.05
CA GLU A 21 -7.21 9.77 -4.78
C GLU A 21 -6.57 8.43 -4.39
N LEU A 22 -6.52 7.45 -5.30
CA LEU A 22 -5.85 6.17 -5.07
C LEU A 22 -4.37 6.36 -4.69
N SER A 23 -3.69 7.31 -5.32
CA SER A 23 -2.29 7.63 -5.02
C SER A 23 -2.13 8.22 -3.60
N LEU A 24 -2.97 9.17 -3.21
CA LEU A 24 -2.97 9.74 -1.86
C LEU A 24 -3.26 8.69 -0.79
N ARG A 25 -4.27 7.84 -1.01
CA ARG A 25 -4.62 6.75 -0.09
C ARG A 25 -3.46 5.76 0.09
N HIS A 26 -2.71 5.45 -0.97
CA HIS A 26 -1.51 4.62 -0.88
C HIS A 26 -0.38 5.29 -0.08
N GLU A 27 -0.18 6.60 -0.24
CA GLU A 27 0.81 7.33 0.57
C GLU A 27 0.42 7.37 2.05
N HIS A 28 -0.86 7.47 2.38
CA HIS A 28 -1.33 7.32 3.76
C HIS A 28 -1.02 5.94 4.33
N LEU A 29 -1.28 4.87 3.57
CA LEU A 29 -0.89 3.51 3.98
C LEU A 29 0.62 3.41 4.23
N THR A 30 1.42 3.98 3.34
CA THR A 30 2.89 4.01 3.47
C THR A 30 3.31 4.71 4.75
N HIS A 31 2.72 5.86 5.06
CA HIS A 31 2.97 6.58 6.30
C HIS A 31 2.59 5.75 7.54
N ILE A 32 1.42 5.09 7.54
CA ILE A 32 1.02 4.23 8.66
C ILE A 32 1.96 3.04 8.84
N LEU A 33 2.50 2.44 7.76
CA LEU A 33 3.54 1.41 7.89
C LEU A 33 4.79 1.95 8.62
N ARG A 34 5.23 3.17 8.30
CA ARG A 34 6.34 3.84 9.03
C ARG A 34 5.98 4.05 10.50
N MET A 35 4.75 4.45 10.80
CA MET A 35 4.29 4.61 12.19
C MET A 35 4.19 3.28 12.94
N THR A 36 3.88 2.17 12.26
CA THR A 36 3.94 0.83 12.85
C THR A 36 5.38 0.45 13.20
N ILE A 37 6.36 0.77 12.35
CA ILE A 37 7.79 0.60 12.66
C ILE A 37 8.16 1.44 13.89
N LYS A 38 7.76 2.72 13.93
CA LYS A 38 7.95 3.61 15.07
C LYS A 38 7.45 2.97 16.37
N THR A 39 6.22 2.45 16.37
CA THR A 39 5.61 1.81 17.54
C THR A 39 6.36 0.54 17.96
N LEU A 40 6.69 -0.36 17.02
CA LEU A 40 7.38 -1.61 17.33
C LEU A 40 8.82 -1.40 17.81
N ALA A 41 9.51 -0.39 17.27
CA ALA A 41 10.88 -0.07 17.61
C ALA A 41 11.01 0.85 18.83
N ARG A 42 9.92 1.48 19.29
CA ARG A 42 9.90 2.52 20.34
C ARG A 42 10.79 3.73 20.00
N LEU A 43 10.70 4.18 18.75
CA LEU A 43 11.43 5.35 18.26
C LEU A 43 10.60 6.61 18.41
N GLU A 44 11.23 7.77 18.27
CA GLU A 44 10.51 9.01 17.98
C GLU A 44 9.99 9.02 16.53
N VAL A 45 9.02 9.90 16.26
CA VAL A 45 8.42 10.01 14.92
C VAL A 45 9.47 10.40 13.88
N SER A 46 10.31 11.39 14.17
CA SER A 46 11.38 11.84 13.27
C SER A 46 12.37 10.73 12.96
N GLU A 47 12.86 10.01 13.97
CA GLU A 47 13.80 8.90 13.80
C GLU A 47 13.23 7.81 12.89
N ALA A 48 11.96 7.46 13.07
CA ALA A 48 11.31 6.45 12.24
C ALA A 48 11.15 6.93 10.79
N LEU A 49 10.80 8.20 10.57
CA LEU A 49 10.69 8.78 9.23
C LEU A 49 12.05 8.83 8.53
N ASP A 50 13.09 9.33 9.20
CA ASP A 50 14.45 9.42 8.66
C ASP A 50 15.01 8.04 8.35
N ALA A 51 14.86 7.08 9.28
CA ALA A 51 15.36 5.72 9.11
C ALA A 51 14.62 4.90 8.04
N THR A 52 13.52 5.43 7.49
CA THR A 52 12.69 4.76 6.46
C THR A 52 12.41 5.66 5.24
N ALA A 53 13.14 6.77 5.10
CA ALA A 53 12.89 7.76 4.05
C ALA A 53 12.93 7.15 2.64
N ASN A 54 13.89 6.24 2.42
CA ASN A 54 14.11 5.59 1.12
C ASN A 54 13.55 4.17 1.04
N ASP A 55 12.82 3.72 2.06
CA ASP A 55 12.26 2.37 2.07
C ASP A 55 11.02 2.29 1.18
N THR A 56 10.99 1.27 0.32
CA THR A 56 9.78 0.90 -0.43
C THR A 56 8.73 0.33 0.52
N THR A 57 7.45 0.37 0.14
CA THR A 57 6.37 -0.24 0.94
C THR A 57 6.58 -1.74 1.19
N ALA A 58 7.26 -2.44 0.28
CA ALA A 58 7.66 -3.82 0.48
C ALA A 58 8.68 -3.95 1.62
N HIS A 59 9.75 -3.15 1.61
CA HIS A 59 10.75 -3.13 2.67
C HIS A 59 10.15 -2.75 4.03
N LEU A 60 9.24 -1.76 4.07
CA LEU A 60 8.54 -1.39 5.29
C LEU A 60 7.78 -2.59 5.89
N ARG A 61 7.01 -3.32 5.07
CA ARG A 61 6.26 -4.52 5.52
C ARG A 61 7.20 -5.60 6.07
N ASP A 62 8.32 -5.86 5.40
CA ASP A 62 9.27 -6.87 5.85
C ASP A 62 9.98 -6.47 7.15
N ARG A 63 10.30 -5.18 7.30
CA ARG A 63 10.86 -4.63 8.54
C ARG A 63 9.86 -4.73 9.68
N ILE A 64 8.58 -4.44 9.45
CA ILE A 64 7.50 -4.65 10.44
C ILE A 64 7.45 -6.12 10.85
N LYS A 65 7.46 -7.07 9.91
CA LYS A 65 7.43 -8.51 10.23
C LYS A 65 8.60 -8.91 11.13
N LYS A 66 9.82 -8.44 10.83
CA LYS A 66 11.03 -8.73 11.63
C LYS A 66 10.91 -8.15 13.04
N LEU A 67 10.56 -6.88 13.17
CA LEU A 67 10.41 -6.21 14.46
C LEU A 67 9.26 -6.81 15.30
N ALA A 68 8.14 -7.13 14.66
CA ALA A 68 6.99 -7.75 15.31
C ALA A 68 7.37 -9.12 15.87
N ARG A 69 8.09 -9.94 15.11
CA ARG A 69 8.57 -11.25 15.59
C ARG A 69 9.49 -11.11 16.81
N GLN A 70 10.40 -10.14 16.78
CA GLN A 70 11.31 -9.87 17.90
C GLN A 70 10.57 -9.39 19.16
N ARG A 71 9.54 -8.55 19.01
CA ARG A 71 8.83 -7.94 20.14
C ARG A 71 7.71 -8.80 20.71
N LEU A 72 6.96 -9.47 19.84
CA LEU A 72 5.76 -10.23 20.18
C LEU A 72 6.06 -11.72 20.36
N GLY A 73 7.17 -12.23 19.80
CA GLY A 73 7.39 -13.66 19.68
C GLY A 73 6.39 -14.31 18.72
N GLU A 74 6.40 -15.64 18.67
CA GLU A 74 5.38 -16.42 17.94
C GLU A 74 4.06 -16.40 18.70
N GLY A 75 2.95 -16.17 18.01
CA GLY A 75 1.62 -16.18 18.62
C GLY A 75 0.55 -15.50 17.80
N GLU A 76 -0.67 -15.47 18.35
CA GLU A 76 -1.86 -14.97 17.69
C GLU A 76 -1.73 -13.50 17.23
N THR A 77 -1.17 -12.62 18.09
CA THR A 77 -0.97 -11.19 17.77
C THR A 77 -0.05 -11.01 16.55
N LEU A 78 1.04 -11.80 16.45
CA LEU A 78 1.93 -11.78 15.30
C LEU A 78 1.18 -12.22 14.03
N LEU A 79 0.41 -13.31 14.09
CA LEU A 79 -0.36 -13.81 12.96
C LEU A 79 -1.42 -12.82 12.49
N LYS A 80 -2.14 -12.16 13.41
CA LYS A 80 -3.12 -11.10 13.08
C LYS A 80 -2.46 -9.94 12.34
N LEU A 81 -1.30 -9.47 12.81
CA LEU A 81 -0.55 -8.41 12.15
C LEU A 81 -0.07 -8.86 10.75
N GLN A 82 0.48 -10.07 10.63
CA GLN A 82 0.92 -10.62 9.33
C GLN A 82 -0.24 -10.71 8.33
N ALA A 83 -1.44 -11.09 8.78
CA ALA A 83 -2.62 -11.14 7.93
C ALA A 83 -3.06 -9.74 7.42
N ILE A 84 -2.89 -8.68 8.22
CA ILE A 84 -3.09 -7.30 7.75
C ILE A 84 -2.01 -6.95 6.71
N LEU A 85 -0.74 -7.20 7.00
CA LEU A 85 0.38 -6.85 6.11
C LEU A 85 0.29 -7.58 4.76
N GLU A 86 -0.17 -8.83 4.74
CA GLU A 86 -0.37 -9.58 3.49
C GLU A 86 -1.51 -8.98 2.66
N ARG A 87 -2.59 -8.50 3.29
CA ARG A 87 -3.64 -7.76 2.58
C ARG A 87 -3.12 -6.43 2.04
N CYS A 88 -2.31 -5.70 2.81
CA CYS A 88 -1.64 -4.48 2.33
C CYS A 88 -0.74 -4.75 1.13
N LYS A 89 0.00 -5.87 1.14
CA LYS A 89 0.83 -6.30 0.01
C LYS A 89 -0.02 -6.50 -1.24
N ARG A 90 -1.08 -7.32 -1.17
CA ARG A 90 -1.98 -7.58 -2.30
C ARG A 90 -2.60 -6.30 -2.87
N ALA A 91 -3.07 -5.38 -2.01
CA ALA A 91 -3.64 -4.11 -2.45
C ALA A 91 -2.58 -3.21 -3.13
N THR A 92 -1.36 -3.17 -2.59
CA THR A 92 -0.23 -2.44 -3.20
C THR A 92 0.14 -3.00 -4.57
N GLU A 93 0.16 -4.33 -4.72
CA GLU A 93 0.46 -5.00 -5.97
C GLU A 93 -0.61 -4.69 -7.04
N LYS A 94 -1.90 -4.79 -6.69
CA LYS A 94 -3.01 -4.35 -7.55
C LYS A 94 -2.82 -2.89 -7.97
N ARG A 95 -2.52 -1.99 -7.03
CA ARG A 95 -2.30 -0.56 -7.32
C ARG A 95 -1.15 -0.36 -8.28
N ASN A 96 -0.03 -1.03 -8.06
CA ASN A 96 1.13 -0.92 -8.94
C ASN A 96 0.83 -1.41 -10.35
N ASP A 97 0.03 -2.46 -10.48
CA ASP A 97 -0.41 -2.94 -11.79
C ASP A 97 -1.29 -1.92 -12.51
N LEU A 98 -2.14 -1.15 -11.81
CA LEU A 98 -2.93 -0.08 -12.42
C LEU A 98 -2.11 1.19 -12.71
N ILE A 99 -1.30 1.64 -11.75
CA ILE A 99 -0.66 2.96 -11.81
C ILE A 99 0.69 2.95 -12.52
N HIS A 100 1.48 1.88 -12.43
CA HIS A 100 2.79 1.81 -13.08
C HIS A 100 2.73 1.15 -14.48
N SER A 101 1.53 1.03 -15.06
CA SER A 101 1.39 0.60 -16.45
C SER A 101 1.72 1.76 -17.41
N ILE A 102 2.28 1.45 -18.57
CA ILE A 102 2.44 2.43 -19.65
C ILE A 102 1.09 2.61 -20.34
N TRP A 103 0.63 3.84 -20.48
CA TRP A 103 -0.62 4.15 -21.16
C TRP A 103 -0.34 4.60 -22.58
N GLY A 104 -1.09 4.04 -23.53
CA GLY A 104 -0.94 4.36 -24.93
C GLY A 104 -2.26 4.40 -25.66
N LYS A 105 -2.21 4.98 -26.85
CA LYS A 105 -3.33 5.08 -27.78
C LYS A 105 -2.84 4.75 -29.18
N GLU A 106 -3.63 3.98 -29.92
CA GLU A 106 -3.47 3.80 -31.36
C GLU A 106 -3.85 5.09 -32.11
N LEU A 107 -3.17 5.42 -33.22
CA LEU A 107 -3.39 6.68 -33.97
C LEU A 107 -4.88 7.01 -34.19
N ASP A 108 -5.67 6.01 -34.57
CA ASP A 108 -7.11 6.14 -34.85
C ASP A 108 -7.96 5.23 -33.94
N GLY A 109 -7.37 4.71 -32.86
CA GLY A 109 -7.89 3.53 -32.18
C GLY A 109 -8.10 3.67 -30.68
N GLU A 110 -8.26 2.52 -30.05
CA GLU A 110 -8.56 2.40 -28.62
C GLU A 110 -7.36 2.79 -27.74
N THR A 111 -7.67 3.18 -26.51
CA THR A 111 -6.70 3.42 -25.46
C THR A 111 -6.46 2.14 -24.68
N PHE A 112 -5.21 1.90 -24.31
CA PHE A 112 -4.81 0.70 -23.60
C PHE A 112 -3.68 1.01 -22.63
N ARG A 113 -3.44 0.05 -21.73
CA ARG A 113 -2.31 0.04 -20.82
C ARG A 113 -1.48 -1.21 -21.00
N GLN A 114 -0.17 -1.10 -20.84
CA GLN A 114 0.74 -2.23 -20.82
C GLN A 114 0.96 -2.68 -19.38
N ARG A 115 0.61 -3.93 -19.08
CA ARG A 115 0.98 -4.55 -17.80
C ARG A 115 2.46 -4.96 -17.79
N LYS A 116 2.94 -5.37 -16.61
CA LYS A 116 4.31 -5.85 -16.39
C LYS A 116 4.65 -7.11 -17.20
N ASP A 117 3.65 -7.91 -17.57
CA ASP A 117 3.79 -9.09 -18.42
C ASP A 117 3.86 -8.72 -19.92
N HIS A 118 3.94 -7.43 -20.24
CA HIS A 118 3.94 -6.86 -21.59
C HIS A 118 2.62 -7.07 -22.37
N CYS A 119 1.58 -7.58 -21.71
CA CYS A 119 0.25 -7.71 -22.29
C CYS A 119 -0.48 -6.36 -22.28
N TRP A 120 -1.17 -6.08 -23.39
CA TRP A 120 -2.04 -4.92 -23.52
C TRP A 120 -3.42 -5.21 -22.91
N GLN A 121 -3.94 -4.26 -22.16
CA GLN A 121 -5.27 -4.33 -21.54
C GLN A 121 -5.99 -2.99 -21.67
N ALA A 122 -7.30 -3.00 -21.44
CA ALA A 122 -8.08 -1.79 -21.30
C ALA A 122 -7.57 -0.92 -20.13
N LEU A 123 -7.80 0.37 -20.22
CA LEU A 123 -7.65 1.29 -19.10
C LEU A 123 -8.59 0.86 -17.96
N PRO A 124 -8.22 1.08 -16.69
CA PRO A 124 -9.12 0.80 -15.59
C PRO A 124 -10.31 1.76 -15.60
N THR A 125 -11.43 1.32 -15.06
CA THR A 125 -12.59 2.18 -14.85
C THR A 125 -12.42 3.02 -13.58
N VAL A 126 -13.19 4.11 -13.48
CA VAL A 126 -13.29 4.92 -12.25
C VAL A 126 -13.67 4.05 -11.04
N GLU A 127 -14.64 3.14 -11.23
CA GLU A 127 -15.12 2.22 -10.21
C GLU A 127 -14.01 1.28 -9.71
N GLU A 128 -13.23 0.68 -10.61
CA GLU A 128 -12.12 -0.20 -10.24
C GLU A 128 -11.07 0.51 -9.36
N LEU A 129 -10.77 1.78 -9.68
CA LEU A 129 -9.84 2.61 -8.91
C LEU A 129 -10.43 2.97 -7.54
N GLN A 130 -11.72 3.32 -7.49
CA GLN A 130 -12.41 3.66 -6.25
C GLN A 130 -12.51 2.46 -5.29
N ILE A 131 -12.86 1.28 -5.80
CA ILE A 131 -12.91 0.04 -5.01
C ILE A 131 -11.53 -0.25 -4.40
N LEU A 132 -10.47 -0.20 -5.22
CA LEU A 132 -9.12 -0.43 -4.73
C LEU A 132 -8.67 0.65 -3.73
N GLY A 133 -9.03 1.91 -3.99
CA GLY A 133 -8.81 3.01 -3.07
C GLY A 133 -9.47 2.74 -1.72
N GLU A 134 -10.68 2.20 -1.72
CA GLU A 134 -11.42 1.86 -0.50
C GLU A 134 -10.80 0.68 0.25
N GLU A 135 -10.36 -0.36 -0.47
CA GLU A 135 -9.57 -1.45 0.12
C GLU A 135 -8.33 -0.90 0.86
N ILE A 136 -7.57 0.02 0.24
CA ILE A 136 -6.38 0.63 0.85
C ILE A 136 -6.76 1.48 2.07
N ARG A 137 -7.86 2.24 1.99
CA ARG A 137 -8.34 3.07 3.10
C ARG A 137 -8.70 2.22 4.31
N VAL A 138 -9.47 1.15 4.11
CA VAL A 138 -9.86 0.21 5.17
C VAL A 138 -8.63 -0.43 5.80
N LEU A 139 -7.66 -0.87 5.01
CA LEU A 139 -6.41 -1.45 5.53
C LEU A 139 -5.58 -0.44 6.33
N THR A 140 -5.53 0.81 5.87
CA THR A 140 -4.87 1.91 6.58
C THR A 140 -5.50 2.12 7.95
N VAL A 141 -6.84 2.19 8.01
CA VAL A 141 -7.59 2.32 9.27
C VAL A 141 -7.35 1.12 10.17
N SER A 142 -7.52 -0.11 9.67
CA SER A 142 -7.30 -1.33 10.46
C SER A 142 -5.89 -1.43 11.05
N LEU A 143 -4.86 -1.06 10.28
CA LEU A 143 -3.49 -1.08 10.79
C LEU A 143 -3.24 0.01 11.84
N ASN A 144 -3.82 1.20 11.64
CA ASN A 144 -3.70 2.29 12.59
C ASN A 144 -4.46 2.00 13.89
N GLU A 145 -5.67 1.46 13.81
CA GLU A 145 -6.46 0.99 14.95
C GLU A 145 -5.71 -0.10 15.72
N ALA A 146 -5.23 -1.15 15.04
CA ALA A 146 -4.45 -2.21 15.67
C ALA A 146 -3.29 -1.63 16.51
N ARG A 147 -2.58 -0.64 15.96
CA ARG A 147 -1.41 0.00 16.57
C ARG A 147 -1.73 0.94 17.72
N LEU A 148 -2.83 1.68 17.65
CA LEU A 148 -3.16 2.75 18.61
C LEU A 148 -4.05 2.26 19.75
N THR A 149 -5.06 1.45 19.44
CA THR A 149 -6.13 1.09 20.38
C THR A 149 -6.54 -0.38 20.33
N GLY A 150 -6.02 -1.14 19.37
CA GLY A 150 -6.38 -2.54 19.16
C GLY A 150 -5.35 -3.55 19.67
N PHE A 151 -5.43 -4.75 19.12
CA PHE A 151 -4.70 -5.93 19.60
C PHE A 151 -3.17 -5.73 19.70
N LEU A 152 -2.56 -4.91 18.82
CA LEU A 152 -1.12 -4.67 18.86
C LEU A 152 -0.76 -3.72 20.02
N ALA A 153 -1.55 -2.67 20.25
CA ALA A 153 -1.37 -1.76 21.37
C ALA A 153 -1.47 -2.51 22.72
N GLU A 154 -2.51 -3.33 22.87
CA GLU A 154 -2.75 -4.13 24.08
C GLU A 154 -1.60 -5.08 24.40
N GLU A 155 -1.11 -5.82 23.38
CA GLU A 155 -0.02 -6.78 23.56
C GLU A 155 1.30 -6.08 23.93
N LEU A 156 1.59 -4.93 23.33
CA LEU A 156 2.78 -4.14 23.65
C LEU A 156 2.70 -3.53 25.07
N ALA A 157 1.51 -3.17 25.54
CA ALA A 157 1.30 -2.65 26.88
C ALA A 157 1.58 -3.73 27.95
N LYS A 158 1.05 -4.95 27.76
CA LYS A 158 1.29 -6.11 28.64
C LYS A 158 2.78 -6.41 28.80
N ARG A 159 3.55 -6.36 27.71
CA ARG A 159 4.99 -6.65 27.71
C ARG A 159 5.85 -5.52 28.29
N SER A 160 5.30 -4.32 28.40
CA SER A 160 6.00 -3.18 28.99
C SER A 160 5.87 -3.16 30.52
N HIS A 161 4.92 -3.93 31.08
CA HIS A 161 4.70 -4.11 32.51
C HIS A 161 4.67 -5.61 32.83
N PRO A 162 5.83 -6.30 32.81
CA PRO A 162 5.88 -7.70 33.18
C PRO A 162 5.36 -7.86 34.62
N GLN A 163 4.34 -8.70 34.80
CA GLN A 163 3.94 -9.20 36.12
C GLN A 163 5.04 -10.09 36.70
#